data_AF-A0A8D8X298-F1
#
_entry.id   AF-A0A8D8X298-F1
#
_cell.length_a   1.000
_cell.length_b   1.000
_cell.length_c   1.000
_cell.angle_alpha   90.00
_cell.angle_beta   90.00
_cell.angle_gamma   90.00
#
_symmetry.space_group_name_H-M   'P 1'
#
loop_
_entity.id
_entity.type
_entity.pdbx_description
1 polymer ?
#
loop_
_entity_poly.entity_id
_entity_poly.type
_entity_poly.pdbx_seq_one_letter_code
_entity_poly.pdbx_strand_id
1 'polypeptide(L)'
;KYFDTKHKSILLILDEIDALESRKQTILYTIFEWPSIVSSKLVLVGVANALDLTDRMLPRLEANVTLKPTLLNFSPYSKQQILEIISQKLKQTDKFNMFNASALQLLAGKVAAVSGDIRKAIDITNHLIDLTYDNVKENGEVVGIGLKDVLGVISSVYSTSQSLNCSR
;
A
#
# COMPACT_ATOMS: atom_id res chain seq x y z
N LYS A 1 12.59 -21.83 24.34
CA LYS A 1 11.59 -22.61 25.11
C LYS A 1 10.19 -22.67 24.47
N TYR A 2 9.79 -21.71 23.61
CA TYR A 2 8.45 -21.73 22.98
C TYR A 2 8.36 -22.56 21.68
N PHE A 3 9.49 -22.87 21.04
CA PHE A 3 9.54 -23.57 19.75
C PHE A 3 9.66 -25.10 19.85
N ASP A 4 9.64 -25.67 21.06
CA ASP A 4 9.95 -27.10 21.31
C ASP A 4 8.73 -27.92 21.78
N THR A 5 7.53 -27.34 21.75
CA THR A 5 6.29 -28.04 22.11
C THR A 5 5.76 -28.84 20.92
N LYS A 6 5.89 -30.17 20.99
CA LYS A 6 5.60 -31.20 19.95
C LYS A 6 4.37 -31.04 19.04
N HIS A 7 3.38 -30.20 19.34
CA HIS A 7 2.06 -30.26 18.69
C HIS A 7 1.49 -28.97 18.07
N LYS A 8 2.20 -27.83 18.08
CA LYS A 8 1.63 -26.59 17.50
C LYS A 8 2.60 -25.95 16.51
N SER A 9 2.15 -25.81 15.27
CA SER A 9 2.81 -24.92 14.31
C SER A 9 2.52 -23.48 14.71
N ILE A 10 3.54 -22.63 14.65
CA ILE A 10 3.47 -21.20 14.98
C ILE A 10 3.54 -20.44 13.67
N LEU A 11 2.58 -19.54 13.42
CA LEU A 11 2.64 -18.57 12.33
C LEU A 11 3.06 -17.23 12.94
N LEU A 12 4.22 -16.73 12.55
CA LEU A 12 4.73 -15.42 12.95
C LEU A 12 4.62 -14.47 11.76
N ILE A 13 3.78 -13.44 11.92
CA ILE A 13 3.63 -12.37 10.93
C ILE A 13 4.32 -11.13 11.49
N LEU A 14 5.30 -10.61 10.76
CA LEU A 14 6.00 -9.37 11.07
C LEU A 14 5.65 -8.35 10.00
N ASP A 15 4.85 -7.35 10.38
CA ASP A 15 4.63 -6.17 9.54
C ASP A 15 5.77 -5.17 9.73
N GLU A 16 6.08 -4.40 8.69
CA GLU A 16 7.19 -3.42 8.68
C GLU A 16 8.54 -4.03 9.17
N ILE A 17 8.90 -5.20 8.65
CA ILE A 17 10.14 -5.90 9.06
C ILE A 17 11.41 -5.09 8.76
N ASP A 18 11.34 -4.14 7.83
CA ASP A 18 12.37 -3.14 7.55
C ASP A 18 12.62 -2.18 8.72
N ALA A 19 11.67 -1.97 9.62
CA ALA A 19 11.90 -1.22 10.87
C ALA A 19 12.91 -1.91 11.81
N LEU A 20 13.10 -3.22 11.67
CA LEU A 20 14.08 -4.00 12.43
C LEU A 20 15.48 -3.95 11.81
N GLU A 21 15.65 -3.27 10.67
CA GLU A 21 16.96 -3.07 10.03
C GLU A 21 17.84 -2.17 10.91
N SER A 22 18.76 -2.80 11.64
CA SER A 22 19.85 -2.10 12.34
C SER A 22 21.14 -2.16 11.54
N ARG A 23 22.13 -1.29 11.85
CA ARG A 23 23.43 -1.25 11.15
C ARG A 23 24.17 -2.60 11.08
N LYS A 24 23.89 -3.52 12.01
CA LYS A 24 24.52 -4.85 12.06
C LYS A 24 23.63 -5.97 11.51
N GLN A 25 22.36 -5.67 11.19
CA GLN A 25 21.36 -6.59 10.63
C GLN A 25 21.11 -7.87 11.47
N THR A 26 21.69 -7.97 12.67
CA THR A 26 21.77 -9.20 13.48
C THR A 26 20.39 -9.75 13.85
N ILE A 27 19.45 -8.86 14.18
CA ILE A 27 18.08 -9.24 14.58
C ILE A 27 17.35 -9.92 13.43
N LEU A 28 17.46 -9.38 12.21
CA LEU A 28 16.84 -9.95 11.02
C LEU A 28 17.36 -11.36 10.72
N TYR A 29 18.69 -11.57 10.76
CA TYR A 29 19.28 -12.90 10.58
C TYR A 29 18.76 -13.90 11.62
N THR A 30 18.72 -13.52 12.89
CA THR A 30 18.20 -14.40 13.96
C THR A 30 16.75 -14.79 13.72
N ILE A 31 15.90 -13.88 13.23
CA ILE A 31 14.50 -14.16 12.90
C ILE A 31 14.38 -15.12 11.72
N PHE A 32 15.17 -14.92 10.66
CA PHE A 32 15.19 -15.80 9.49
C PHE A 32 15.82 -17.18 9.77
N GLU A 33 16.65 -17.32 10.81
CA GLU A 33 17.19 -18.60 11.26
C GLU A 33 16.18 -19.45 12.03
N TRP A 34 15.17 -18.85 12.69
CA TRP A 34 14.22 -19.57 13.52
C TRP A 34 13.48 -20.71 12.81
N PRO A 35 12.98 -20.54 11.56
CA PRO A 35 12.36 -21.63 10.81
C PRO A 35 13.33 -22.77 10.43
N SER A 36 14.65 -22.50 10.38
CA SER A 36 15.66 -23.51 10.02
C SER A 36 16.07 -24.41 11.19
N ILE A 37 15.60 -24.15 12.41
CA ILE A 37 15.92 -24.98 13.58
C ILE A 37 15.19 -26.33 13.49
N VAL A 38 15.92 -27.43 13.67
CA VAL A 38 15.53 -28.83 13.38
C VAL A 38 14.31 -29.36 14.16
N SER A 39 13.75 -28.59 15.11
CA SER A 39 12.52 -28.93 15.88
C SER A 39 11.41 -27.89 15.69
N SER A 40 11.66 -26.81 14.96
CA SER A 40 10.72 -25.70 14.84
C SER A 40 9.62 -26.01 13.82
N LYS A 41 8.36 -25.82 14.23
CA LYS A 41 7.21 -25.75 13.31
C LYS A 41 6.82 -24.29 13.10
N LEU A 42 7.78 -23.44 12.73
CA LEU A 42 7.57 -22.00 12.57
C LEU A 42 7.40 -21.63 11.10
N VAL A 43 6.31 -20.94 10.78
CA VAL A 43 6.11 -20.26 9.51
C VAL A 43 6.31 -18.77 9.76
N LEU A 44 7.27 -18.17 9.06
CA LEU A 44 7.57 -16.74 9.12
C LEU A 44 7.03 -16.04 7.88
N VAL A 45 6.24 -14.98 8.07
CA VAL A 45 5.80 -14.07 7.01
C VAL A 45 6.26 -12.66 7.38
N GLY A 46 7.17 -12.10 6.60
CA GLY A 46 7.63 -10.72 6.75
C GLY A 46 7.01 -9.84 5.66
N VAL A 47 6.46 -8.69 6.05
CA VAL A 47 6.00 -7.63 5.14
C VAL A 47 6.97 -6.46 5.27
N ALA A 48 7.47 -5.97 4.13
CA ALA A 48 8.41 -4.84 4.07
C ALA A 48 8.04 -3.95 2.87
N ASN A 49 8.31 -2.65 2.97
CA ASN A 49 8.01 -1.71 1.88
C ASN A 49 9.14 -1.62 0.85
N ALA A 50 10.39 -1.81 1.31
CA ALA A 50 11.56 -1.71 0.46
C ALA A 50 12.06 -3.10 0.03
N LEU A 51 12.08 -3.34 -1.29
CA LEU A 51 12.80 -4.47 -1.92
C LEU A 51 14.32 -4.43 -1.63
N ASP A 52 14.85 -3.28 -1.20
CA ASP A 52 16.24 -3.12 -0.75
C ASP A 52 16.60 -4.05 0.41
N LEU A 53 15.61 -4.45 1.23
CA LEU A 53 15.83 -5.39 2.33
C LEU A 53 16.18 -6.78 1.78
N THR A 54 15.58 -7.18 0.65
CA THR A 54 15.95 -8.42 -0.01
C THR A 54 17.28 -8.27 -0.73
N ASP A 55 17.53 -7.23 -1.52
CA ASP A 55 18.79 -7.10 -2.27
C ASP A 55 20.05 -6.98 -1.39
N ARG A 56 19.92 -6.44 -0.17
CA ARG A 56 21.02 -6.35 0.80
C ARG A 56 21.21 -7.60 1.67
N MET A 57 20.13 -8.33 1.97
CA MET A 57 20.15 -9.49 2.88
C MET A 57 20.27 -10.82 2.14
N LEU A 58 19.74 -10.90 0.91
CA LEU A 58 19.82 -12.07 0.04
C LEU A 58 21.27 -12.54 -0.16
N PRO A 59 22.31 -11.71 -0.38
CA PRO A 59 23.65 -12.22 -0.66
C PRO A 59 24.24 -13.10 0.46
N ARG A 60 23.83 -12.86 1.72
CA ARG A 60 24.28 -13.64 2.89
C ARG A 60 23.34 -14.79 3.24
N LEU A 61 22.04 -14.65 2.98
CA LEU A 61 21.05 -15.72 3.20
C LEU A 61 21.05 -16.75 2.05
N GLU A 62 21.31 -16.33 0.81
CA GLU A 62 21.45 -17.20 -0.37
C GLU A 62 22.69 -18.11 -0.30
N ALA A 63 23.66 -17.80 0.54
CA ALA A 63 24.79 -18.69 0.82
C ALA A 63 24.35 -20.02 1.45
N ASN A 64 23.18 -20.05 2.11
CA ASN A 64 22.58 -21.23 2.67
C ASN A 64 21.21 -21.49 2.02
N VAL A 65 21.13 -22.50 1.15
CA VAL A 65 19.90 -22.88 0.42
C VAL A 65 18.70 -23.09 1.36
N THR A 66 18.93 -23.53 2.60
CA THR A 66 17.89 -23.76 3.62
C THR A 66 17.29 -22.47 4.19
N LEU A 67 17.98 -21.32 4.09
CA LEU A 67 17.57 -20.04 4.68
C LEU A 67 16.99 -19.07 3.65
N LYS A 68 16.82 -19.48 2.39
CA LYS A 68 16.28 -18.61 1.33
C LYS A 68 14.76 -18.39 1.52
N PRO A 69 14.30 -17.16 1.77
CA PRO A 69 12.87 -16.87 1.86
C PRO A 69 12.22 -16.88 0.46
N THR A 70 10.96 -17.30 0.39
CA THR A 70 10.13 -17.12 -0.80
C THR A 70 9.69 -15.66 -0.87
N LEU A 71 10.02 -14.99 -1.97
CA LEU A 71 9.66 -13.59 -2.20
C LEU A 71 8.35 -13.49 -2.98
N LEU A 72 7.40 -12.74 -2.43
CA LEU A 72 6.15 -12.40 -3.10
C LEU A 72 6.09 -10.87 -3.24
N ASN A 73 6.24 -10.38 -4.46
CA ASN A 73 6.19 -8.95 -4.75
C ASN A 73 4.76 -8.49 -5.03
N PHE A 74 4.32 -7.43 -4.34
CA PHE A 74 3.05 -6.76 -4.59
C PHE A 74 3.31 -5.50 -5.43
N SER A 75 3.12 -5.62 -6.75
CA SER A 75 3.25 -4.49 -7.66
C SER A 75 2.20 -3.40 -7.35
N PRO A 76 2.52 -2.12 -7.62
CA PRO A 76 1.55 -1.04 -7.52
C PRO A 76 0.29 -1.31 -8.34
N TYR A 77 -0.85 -0.78 -7.88
CA TYR A 77 -2.12 -1.05 -8.53
C TYR A 77 -2.21 -0.41 -9.93
N SER A 78 -2.76 -1.18 -10.87
CA SER A 78 -3.05 -0.69 -12.21
C SER A 78 -4.25 0.26 -12.23
N LYS A 79 -4.35 1.08 -13.28
CA LYS A 79 -5.51 1.97 -13.49
C LYS A 79 -6.85 1.23 -13.36
N GLN A 80 -6.94 0.02 -13.93
CA GLN A 80 -8.17 -0.77 -13.90
C GLN A 80 -8.49 -1.27 -12.49
N GLN A 81 -7.48 -1.75 -11.75
CA GLN A 81 -7.65 -2.20 -10.37
C GLN A 81 -8.08 -1.05 -9.45
N ILE A 82 -7.46 0.14 -9.59
CA ILE A 82 -7.84 1.32 -8.81
C ILE A 82 -9.28 1.72 -9.12
N LEU A 83 -9.66 1.76 -10.40
CA LEU A 83 -11.02 2.09 -10.83
C LEU A 83 -12.05 1.13 -10.20
N GLU A 84 -11.78 -0.17 -10.26
CA GLU A 84 -12.66 -1.22 -9.75
C GLU A 84 -12.83 -1.10 -8.23
N ILE A 85 -11.72 -0.96 -7.49
CA ILE A 85 -11.74 -0.83 -6.04
C ILE A 85 -12.51 0.42 -5.60
N ILE A 86 -12.25 1.57 -6.23
CA ILE A 86 -12.95 2.83 -5.90
C ILE A 86 -14.43 2.71 -6.26
N SER A 87 -14.76 2.18 -7.43
CA SER A 87 -16.15 2.00 -7.87
C SER A 87 -16.91 1.09 -6.91
N GLN A 88 -16.30 0.00 -6.46
CA GLN A 88 -16.90 -0.91 -5.49
C GLN A 88 -17.13 -0.22 -4.13
N LYS A 89 -16.15 0.54 -3.63
CA LYS A 89 -16.29 1.31 -2.37
C LYS A 89 -17.38 2.38 -2.45
N LEU A 90 -17.47 3.08 -3.58
CA LEU A 90 -18.50 4.10 -3.80
C LEU A 90 -19.90 3.49 -3.91
N LYS A 91 -20.03 2.31 -4.52
CA LYS A 91 -21.29 1.56 -4.57
C LYS A 91 -21.72 1.10 -3.17
N GLN A 92 -20.78 0.64 -2.34
CA GLN A 92 -21.08 0.24 -0.95
C GLN A 92 -21.55 1.39 -0.06
N THR A 93 -21.25 2.64 -0.44
CA THR A 93 -21.60 3.84 0.31
C THR A 93 -22.71 4.66 -0.34
N ASP A 94 -23.34 4.16 -1.41
CA ASP A 94 -24.36 4.84 -2.24
C ASP A 94 -23.92 6.20 -2.82
N LYS A 95 -22.61 6.47 -2.86
CA LYS A 95 -22.01 7.71 -3.41
C LYS A 95 -21.60 7.58 -4.87
N PHE A 96 -21.83 6.42 -5.49
CA PHE A 96 -21.41 6.16 -6.87
C PHE A 96 -22.04 7.13 -7.88
N ASN A 97 -23.30 7.49 -7.69
CA ASN A 97 -24.03 8.41 -8.57
C ASN A 97 -23.55 9.87 -8.48
N MET A 98 -22.75 10.21 -7.47
CA MET A 98 -22.16 11.54 -7.35
C MET A 98 -21.01 11.76 -8.33
N PHE A 99 -20.41 10.70 -8.88
CA PHE A 99 -19.25 10.80 -9.75
C PHE A 99 -19.61 10.51 -11.22
N ASN A 100 -19.10 11.34 -12.12
CA ASN A 100 -19.09 11.00 -13.54
C ASN A 100 -18.09 9.84 -13.80
N ALA A 101 -18.49 8.85 -14.59
CA ALA A 101 -17.64 7.73 -14.98
C ALA A 101 -16.29 8.16 -15.59
N SER A 102 -16.29 9.22 -16.41
CA SER A 102 -15.06 9.79 -16.98
C SER A 102 -14.15 10.41 -15.92
N ALA A 103 -14.73 10.98 -14.85
CA ALA A 103 -13.99 11.58 -13.75
C ALA A 103 -13.28 10.50 -12.91
N LEU A 104 -13.94 9.38 -12.63
CA LEU A 104 -13.33 8.22 -11.96
C LEU A 104 -12.20 7.61 -12.78
N GLN A 105 -12.37 7.49 -14.10
CA GLN A 105 -11.32 7.00 -14.99
C GLN A 105 -10.10 7.92 -15.02
N LEU A 106 -10.31 9.24 -14.96
CA LEU A 106 -9.24 10.22 -14.90
C LEU A 106 -8.48 10.10 -13.57
N LEU A 107 -9.21 10.05 -12.44
CA LEU A 107 -8.63 9.89 -11.11
C LEU A 107 -7.78 8.63 -11.01
N ALA A 108 -8.35 7.48 -11.38
CA ALA A 108 -7.65 6.20 -11.34
C ALA A 108 -6.42 6.19 -12.26
N GLY A 109 -6.53 6.74 -13.46
CA GLY A 109 -5.42 6.82 -14.41
C GLY A 109 -4.27 7.69 -13.90
N LYS A 110 -4.59 8.82 -13.27
CA LYS A 110 -3.58 9.73 -12.76
C LYS A 110 -2.88 9.16 -11.53
N VAL A 111 -3.61 8.57 -10.59
CA VAL A 111 -3.00 7.96 -9.40
C VAL A 111 -2.13 6.76 -9.76
N ALA A 112 -2.58 5.91 -10.69
CA ALA A 112 -1.78 4.80 -11.22
C ALA A 112 -0.48 5.29 -11.88
N ALA A 113 -0.52 6.39 -12.64
CA ALA A 113 0.65 6.95 -13.31
C ALA A 113 1.67 7.58 -12.34
N VAL A 114 1.24 8.09 -11.19
CA VAL A 114 2.13 8.78 -10.24
C VAL A 114 2.66 7.86 -9.14
N SER A 115 1.80 7.05 -8.53
CA SER A 115 2.15 6.27 -7.34
C SER A 115 1.66 4.83 -7.38
N GLY A 116 0.48 4.57 -7.96
CA GLY A 116 -0.18 3.25 -7.88
C GLY A 116 -0.65 2.87 -6.48
N ASP A 117 -0.67 3.81 -5.53
CA ASP A 117 -1.11 3.60 -4.15
C ASP A 117 -2.62 3.82 -4.04
N ILE A 118 -3.35 2.79 -3.61
CA ILE A 118 -4.80 2.83 -3.44
C ILE A 118 -5.22 3.73 -2.28
N ARG A 119 -4.39 3.89 -1.24
CA ARG A 119 -4.70 4.74 -0.08
C ARG A 119 -4.87 6.19 -0.55
N LYS A 120 -3.89 6.70 -1.30
CA LYS A 120 -3.96 8.04 -1.93
C LYS A 120 -5.18 8.21 -2.83
N ALA A 121 -5.53 7.18 -3.60
CA ALA A 121 -6.68 7.23 -4.49
C ALA A 121 -8.00 7.40 -3.72
N ILE A 122 -8.15 6.66 -2.61
CA ILE A 122 -9.32 6.75 -1.71
C ILE A 122 -9.34 8.10 -1.00
N ASP A 123 -8.20 8.60 -0.52
CA ASP A 123 -8.12 9.88 0.17
C ASP A 123 -8.53 11.04 -0.73
N ILE A 124 -8.05 11.07 -1.98
CA ILE A 124 -8.46 12.05 -2.99
C ILE A 124 -9.97 11.93 -3.28
N THR A 125 -10.50 10.71 -3.35
CA THR A 125 -11.93 10.47 -3.60
C THR A 125 -12.78 11.01 -2.44
N ASN A 126 -12.40 10.74 -1.20
CA ASN A 126 -13.09 11.26 -0.02
C ASN A 126 -13.01 12.78 0.04
N HIS A 127 -11.85 13.36 -0.25
CA HIS A 127 -11.69 14.81 -0.27
C HIS A 127 -12.60 15.48 -1.33
N LEU A 128 -12.74 14.90 -2.52
CA LEU A 128 -13.68 15.38 -3.54
C LEU A 128 -15.14 15.33 -3.07
N ILE A 129 -15.51 14.26 -2.38
CA ILE A 129 -16.84 14.10 -1.78
C ILE A 129 -17.09 15.21 -0.75
N ASP A 130 -16.13 15.44 0.15
CA ASP A 130 -16.24 16.44 1.21
C ASP A 130 -16.38 17.86 0.64
N LEU A 131 -15.56 18.21 -0.36
CA LEU A 131 -15.69 19.47 -1.09
C LEU A 131 -17.06 19.65 -1.72
N THR A 132 -17.62 18.57 -2.28
CA THR A 132 -18.96 18.60 -2.87
C THR A 132 -20.02 18.89 -1.81
N TYR A 133 -19.93 18.25 -0.65
CA TYR A 133 -20.87 18.50 0.45
C TYR A 133 -20.78 19.92 1.00
N ASP A 134 -19.59 20.51 1.06
CA ASP A 134 -19.44 21.90 1.49
C ASP A 134 -20.02 22.88 0.46
N ASN A 135 -19.83 22.63 -0.84
CA ASN A 135 -20.47 23.41 -1.90
C ASN A 135 -22.01 23.32 -1.87
N VAL A 136 -22.57 22.15 -1.51
CA VAL A 136 -24.02 21.96 -1.36
C VAL A 136 -24.57 22.79 -0.20
N LYS A 137 -23.85 22.87 0.93
CA LYS A 137 -24.28 23.69 2.07
C LYS A 137 -24.33 25.18 1.72
N GLU A 138 -23.42 25.64 0.86
CA GLU A 138 -23.33 27.05 0.47
C GLU A 138 -24.33 27.42 -0.64
N ASN A 139 -24.51 26.55 -1.65
CA ASN A 139 -25.25 26.88 -2.87
C ASN A 139 -26.60 26.14 -3.02
N GLY A 140 -26.92 25.19 -2.14
CA GLY A 140 -28.21 24.48 -2.12
C GLY A 140 -28.43 23.44 -3.23
N GLU A 141 -27.50 23.27 -4.18
CA GLU A 141 -27.61 22.30 -5.27
C GLU A 141 -26.54 21.20 -5.18
N VAL A 142 -26.96 19.94 -5.38
CA VAL A 142 -26.07 18.79 -5.51
C VAL A 142 -25.53 18.73 -6.93
N VAL A 143 -24.36 19.33 -7.14
CA VAL A 143 -23.60 19.21 -8.38
C VAL A 143 -22.77 17.94 -8.33
N GLY A 144 -22.89 17.09 -9.35
CA GLY A 144 -22.07 15.88 -9.48
C GLY A 144 -20.60 16.22 -9.74
N ILE A 145 -19.69 15.38 -9.25
CA ILE A 145 -18.24 15.53 -9.38
C ILE A 145 -17.83 15.29 -10.84
N GLY A 146 -17.35 16.36 -11.47
CA GLY A 146 -16.92 16.40 -12.85
C GLY A 146 -15.41 16.26 -13.02
N LEU A 147 -14.98 16.26 -14.28
CA LEU A 147 -13.55 16.19 -14.66
C LEU A 147 -12.74 17.39 -14.12
N LYS A 148 -13.36 18.57 -14.07
CA LYS A 148 -12.71 19.80 -13.62
C LYS A 148 -12.36 19.75 -12.13
N ASP A 149 -13.28 19.24 -11.32
CA ASP A 149 -13.10 19.14 -9.86
C ASP A 149 -11.97 18.16 -9.54
N VAL A 150 -11.98 16.99 -10.20
CA VAL A 150 -10.92 15.99 -10.08
C VAL A 150 -9.58 16.56 -10.50
N LEU A 151 -9.51 17.27 -11.63
CA LEU A 151 -8.26 17.88 -12.10
C LEU A 151 -7.73 18.95 -11.15
N GLY A 152 -8.61 19.77 -10.57
CA GLY A 152 -8.25 20.81 -9.61
C GLY A 152 -7.67 20.25 -8.31
N VAL A 153 -8.30 19.20 -7.76
CA VAL A 153 -7.80 18.55 -6.54
C VAL A 153 -6.47 17.82 -6.82
N ILE A 154 -6.40 17.08 -7.91
CA ILE A 154 -5.19 16.34 -8.28
C ILE A 154 -4.02 17.31 -8.51
N SER A 155 -4.23 18.40 -9.24
CA SER A 155 -3.16 19.38 -9.46
C SER A 155 -2.68 19.96 -8.13
N SER A 156 -3.60 20.34 -7.24
CA SER A 156 -3.25 20.82 -5.89
C SER A 156 -2.41 19.81 -5.10
N VAL A 157 -2.86 18.56 -5.00
CA VAL A 157 -2.21 17.50 -4.22
C VAL A 157 -0.82 17.16 -4.78
N TYR A 158 -0.69 17.04 -6.11
CA TYR A 158 0.56 16.64 -6.73
C TYR A 158 1.52 17.81 -7.01
N SER A 159 1.05 19.05 -7.21
CA SER A 159 1.91 20.24 -7.27
C SER A 159 2.54 20.53 -5.91
N THR A 160 1.78 20.36 -4.82
CA THR A 160 2.32 20.48 -3.46
C THR A 160 3.37 19.39 -3.19
N SER A 161 3.12 18.16 -3.66
CA SER A 161 4.07 17.05 -3.53
C SER A 161 5.34 17.20 -4.40
N GLN A 162 5.25 17.84 -5.58
CA GLN A 162 6.42 18.15 -6.42
C GLN A 162 7.31 19.24 -5.80
N SER A 163 6.73 20.22 -5.10
CA SER A 163 7.52 21.25 -4.41
C SER A 163 8.35 20.69 -3.24
N LEU A 164 7.84 19.65 -2.56
CA LEU A 164 8.53 18.98 -1.45
C LEU A 164 9.64 18.02 -1.92
N ASN A 165 9.49 17.41 -3.10
CA ASN A 165 10.51 16.51 -3.67
C ASN A 165 11.60 17.23 -4.48
N CYS A 166 11.49 18.55 -4.70
CA CYS A 166 12.52 19.35 -5.38
C CYS A 166 13.56 19.97 -4.40
N SER A 167 13.43 19.68 -3.09
CA SER A 167 14.33 20.21 -2.04
C SER A 167 15.21 19.12 -1.38
N ARG A 168 15.52 18.02 -2.07
CA ARG A 168 16.50 17.03 -1.63
C ARG A 168 17.54 16.75 -2.68
#